data_AF-A0A9D5B2K4-F1
#
_entry.id   AF-A0A9D5B2K4-F1
#
_cell.length_a   1.000
_cell.length_b   1.000
_cell.length_c   1.000
_cell.angle_alpha   90.00
_cell.angle_beta   90.00
_cell.angle_gamma   90.00
#
_symmetry.space_group_name_H-M   'P 1'
#
loop_
_entity.id
_entity.type
_entity.pdbx_description
1 polymer ?
#
loop_
_entity_poly.entity_id
_entity_poly.type
_entity_poly.pdbx_seq_one_letter_code
_entity_poly.pdbx_strand_id
1 'polypeptide(L)'
;MHERMKKEHKNEEMFETHNYTIIKVVQDEDLEKQVGNNICFDLVAPDKVKTFHVSKVTTFNHFKKKLATVFGIPAQFQRFWIGQLTVGNHENFDLENEDKLTFFLEVERGRDLCPVALLNLEKDDILLFFKLYDFEKETLRYVGRLFVKSRGKPSDILARLNEMAGFDSEQEIELYEEIRFKPNVMCEPVDKKLTFKASELENGDIICFQKSLAMDCKKRFPFPDVTSYLKFVHIYEIPYSSFSQRIGRLKIMEEQNKIIIAEEANVHRNTAAQRSEVDIETTKDESSSKRNNSEFIVDSEEVDALIEDDVIDVIDKVLSEEISISLRSQHSVLGLEARKLDPNLPQQLLQELRDIAFKDDLVENLKKGFTRKVNFNSIKERIDANADVFSSWQLEHVNVIVNLLNKVVTMFDKLENLKKERNTAEKCTEEDNQELKRKRQKILVSKASFTNHQTELKSLDVQIADLKGKLEKLQGDRVKMVEMQDQEKDKITSFNKEVKSIIYRLADEKMKLKSVECNILEAQTELESHEKMYKTFRTSPPF
;
A
#
# COMPACT_ATOMS: atom_id res chain seq x y z
N MET A 1 -46.56 -36.44 -46.03
CA MET A 1 -46.90 -35.12 -45.41
C MET A 1 -46.16 -34.92 -44.09
N HIS A 2 -46.36 -35.77 -43.09
CA HIS A 2 -45.73 -35.64 -41.76
C HIS A 2 -44.18 -35.60 -41.79
N GLU A 3 -43.53 -36.38 -42.67
CA GLU A 3 -42.07 -36.29 -42.88
C GLU A 3 -41.61 -34.99 -43.57
N ARG A 4 -42.42 -34.41 -44.46
CA ARG A 4 -42.09 -33.09 -45.06
C ARG A 4 -42.11 -32.01 -44.00
N MET A 5 -43.17 -31.95 -43.19
CA MET A 5 -43.27 -30.97 -42.10
C MET A 5 -42.16 -31.15 -41.06
N LYS A 6 -41.73 -32.38 -40.74
CA LYS A 6 -40.54 -32.61 -39.89
C LYS A 6 -39.24 -32.14 -40.55
N LYS A 7 -39.11 -32.24 -41.88
CA LYS A 7 -37.92 -31.81 -42.63
C LYS A 7 -37.92 -30.29 -42.85
N GLU A 8 -39.08 -29.68 -42.97
CA GLU A 8 -39.29 -28.22 -43.01
C GLU A 8 -38.98 -27.62 -41.63
N HIS A 9 -39.57 -28.09 -40.52
CA HIS A 9 -39.18 -27.64 -39.18
C HIS A 9 -37.70 -27.86 -38.86
N LYS A 10 -37.11 -28.99 -39.25
CA LYS A 10 -35.68 -29.23 -39.00
C LYS A 10 -34.77 -28.34 -39.88
N ASN A 11 -35.24 -27.94 -41.06
CA ASN A 11 -34.60 -26.92 -41.88
C ASN A 11 -34.82 -25.51 -41.30
N GLU A 12 -35.98 -25.20 -40.72
CA GLU A 12 -36.27 -23.93 -40.04
C GLU A 12 -35.40 -23.79 -38.78
N GLU A 13 -35.31 -24.82 -37.93
CA GLU A 13 -34.36 -24.88 -36.80
C GLU A 13 -32.90 -24.73 -37.26
N MET A 14 -32.51 -25.37 -38.38
CA MET A 14 -31.20 -25.13 -38.99
C MET A 14 -31.03 -23.68 -39.47
N PHE A 15 -32.01 -23.10 -40.16
CA PHE A 15 -31.95 -21.71 -40.64
C PHE A 15 -31.88 -20.70 -39.49
N GLU A 16 -32.59 -20.97 -38.38
CA GLU A 16 -32.47 -20.18 -37.17
C GLU A 16 -31.07 -20.31 -36.57
N THR A 17 -30.52 -21.52 -36.39
CA THR A 17 -29.16 -21.68 -35.83
C THR A 17 -28.06 -21.00 -36.67
N HIS A 18 -28.16 -20.97 -38.00
CA HIS A 18 -27.16 -20.28 -38.85
C HIS A 18 -27.20 -18.75 -38.73
N ASN A 19 -28.30 -18.16 -38.22
CA ASN A 19 -28.49 -16.72 -38.09
C ASN A 19 -27.98 -16.12 -36.76
N TYR A 20 -27.48 -16.94 -35.83
CA TYR A 20 -26.93 -16.51 -34.54
C TYR A 20 -25.49 -16.96 -34.36
N THR A 21 -24.64 -16.04 -33.88
CA THR A 21 -23.32 -16.35 -33.33
C THR A 21 -23.45 -16.49 -31.81
N ILE A 22 -22.73 -17.47 -31.25
CA ILE A 22 -22.58 -17.69 -29.82
C ILE A 22 -21.41 -16.83 -29.35
N ILE A 23 -21.67 -15.88 -28.45
CA ILE A 23 -20.66 -15.02 -27.85
C ILE A 23 -20.51 -15.35 -26.38
N LYS A 24 -19.32 -15.76 -25.96
CA LYS A 24 -18.94 -15.93 -24.56
C LYS A 24 -18.26 -14.67 -24.06
N VAL A 25 -18.63 -14.23 -22.86
CA VAL A 25 -18.02 -13.06 -22.22
C VAL A 25 -17.47 -13.48 -20.86
N VAL A 26 -16.22 -13.12 -20.62
CA VAL A 26 -15.45 -13.44 -19.42
C VAL A 26 -15.10 -12.14 -18.71
N GLN A 27 -15.31 -12.08 -17.40
CA GLN A 27 -14.94 -10.94 -16.56
C GLN A 27 -13.84 -11.32 -15.55
N ASP A 28 -13.18 -10.33 -14.95
CA ASP A 28 -12.21 -10.56 -13.86
C ASP A 28 -12.83 -11.42 -12.73
N GLU A 29 -14.10 -11.21 -12.38
CA GLU A 29 -14.81 -12.00 -11.37
C GLU A 29 -15.12 -13.45 -11.78
N ASP A 30 -15.00 -13.82 -13.05
CA ASP A 30 -15.08 -15.22 -13.50
C ASP A 30 -13.71 -15.91 -13.31
N LEU A 31 -12.61 -15.19 -13.54
CA LEU A 31 -11.25 -15.69 -13.39
C LEU A 31 -10.94 -16.00 -11.92
N GLU A 32 -11.27 -15.07 -11.02
CA GLU A 32 -11.16 -15.25 -9.56
C GLU A 32 -11.86 -16.50 -9.03
N LYS A 33 -13.02 -16.87 -9.62
CA LYS A 33 -13.81 -18.01 -9.18
C LYS A 33 -13.32 -19.34 -9.75
N GLN A 34 -12.72 -19.33 -10.94
CA GLN A 34 -12.36 -20.56 -11.65
C GLN A 34 -10.92 -21.01 -11.39
N VAL A 35 -9.97 -20.08 -11.38
CA VAL A 35 -8.56 -20.38 -11.08
C VAL A 35 -8.42 -20.85 -9.62
N GLY A 36 -7.73 -21.97 -9.42
CA GLY A 36 -7.54 -22.61 -8.11
C GLY A 36 -8.65 -23.56 -7.69
N ASN A 37 -9.90 -23.30 -8.07
CA ASN A 37 -11.05 -24.14 -7.69
C ASN A 37 -11.36 -25.24 -8.71
N ASN A 38 -11.39 -24.87 -9.99
CA ASN A 38 -11.79 -25.74 -11.10
C ASN A 38 -10.68 -25.90 -12.15
N ILE A 39 -9.67 -25.03 -12.10
CA ILE A 39 -8.69 -24.81 -13.16
C ILE A 39 -7.36 -24.44 -12.49
N CYS A 40 -6.29 -25.18 -12.78
CA CYS A 40 -4.93 -24.76 -12.39
C CYS A 40 -4.16 -24.11 -13.54
N PHE A 41 -4.45 -24.52 -14.78
CA PHE A 41 -3.80 -24.02 -15.98
C PHE A 41 -4.87 -23.42 -16.92
N ASP A 42 -4.54 -22.34 -17.62
CA ASP A 42 -5.45 -21.39 -18.27
C ASP A 42 -6.16 -20.46 -17.28
N LEU A 43 -6.84 -19.42 -17.79
CA LEU A 43 -7.61 -18.48 -16.96
C LEU A 43 -9.05 -18.95 -16.76
N VAL A 44 -9.64 -19.66 -17.73
CA VAL A 44 -11.08 -19.89 -17.76
C VAL A 44 -11.51 -21.13 -18.55
N ALA A 45 -12.53 -21.84 -18.06
CA ALA A 45 -13.12 -22.96 -18.77
C ALA A 45 -14.27 -22.43 -19.65
N PRO A 46 -14.22 -22.59 -20.99
CA PRO A 46 -15.18 -21.94 -21.87
C PRO A 46 -16.65 -22.37 -21.66
N ASP A 47 -16.90 -23.50 -21.01
CA ASP A 47 -18.24 -24.00 -20.67
C ASP A 47 -18.87 -23.32 -19.43
N LYS A 48 -18.05 -22.71 -18.56
CA LYS A 48 -18.48 -22.14 -17.27
C LYS A 48 -18.71 -20.62 -17.28
N VAL A 49 -18.64 -19.98 -18.45
CA VAL A 49 -18.77 -18.51 -18.62
C VAL A 49 -20.09 -18.09 -19.26
N LYS A 50 -20.47 -16.82 -19.05
CA LYS A 50 -21.76 -16.31 -19.53
C LYS A 50 -21.82 -16.29 -21.04
N THR A 51 -22.73 -17.10 -21.58
CA THR A 51 -22.91 -17.31 -23.02
C THR A 51 -24.12 -16.52 -23.52
N PHE A 52 -23.96 -15.84 -24.66
CA PHE A 52 -24.95 -15.00 -25.30
C PHE A 52 -25.22 -15.50 -26.72
N HIS A 53 -26.48 -15.78 -27.03
CA HIS A 53 -26.91 -15.93 -28.42
C HIS A 53 -27.20 -14.54 -28.99
N VAL A 54 -26.52 -14.20 -30.09
CA VAL A 54 -26.55 -12.87 -30.71
C VAL A 54 -26.73 -13.04 -32.21
N SER A 55 -27.75 -12.40 -32.80
CA SER A 55 -28.00 -12.54 -34.23
C SER A 55 -26.84 -11.93 -35.02
N LYS A 56 -26.41 -12.57 -36.11
CA LYS A 56 -25.27 -12.13 -36.94
C LYS A 56 -25.43 -10.71 -37.51
N VAL A 57 -26.66 -10.22 -37.65
CA VAL A 57 -26.95 -8.82 -38.06
C VAL A 57 -26.84 -7.79 -36.92
N THR A 58 -26.57 -8.22 -35.68
CA THR A 58 -26.48 -7.34 -34.52
C THR A 58 -25.17 -6.55 -34.55
N THR A 59 -25.26 -5.22 -34.63
CA THR A 59 -24.06 -4.38 -34.53
C THR A 59 -23.39 -4.48 -33.16
N PHE A 60 -22.06 -4.41 -33.12
CA PHE A 60 -21.29 -4.48 -31.87
C PHE A 60 -21.73 -3.44 -30.82
N ASN A 61 -22.08 -2.23 -31.25
CA ASN A 61 -22.63 -1.20 -30.35
C ASN A 61 -23.98 -1.59 -29.73
N HIS A 62 -24.83 -2.34 -30.44
CA HIS A 62 -26.07 -2.88 -29.88
C HIS A 62 -25.78 -4.02 -28.89
N PHE A 63 -24.78 -4.86 -29.18
CA PHE A 63 -24.31 -5.87 -28.22
C PHE A 63 -23.74 -5.23 -26.94
N LYS A 64 -22.90 -4.19 -27.04
CA LYS A 64 -22.41 -3.42 -25.88
C LYS A 64 -23.54 -2.85 -25.00
N LYS A 65 -24.63 -2.37 -25.63
CA LYS A 65 -25.84 -1.93 -24.90
C LYS A 65 -26.56 -3.11 -24.21
N LYS A 66 -26.70 -4.26 -24.87
CA LYS A 66 -27.25 -5.49 -24.27
C LYS A 66 -26.42 -5.92 -23.04
N LEU A 67 -25.09 -5.86 -23.14
CA LEU A 67 -24.19 -6.15 -22.01
C LEU A 67 -24.28 -5.11 -20.90
N ALA A 68 -24.50 -3.83 -21.21
CA ALA A 68 -24.69 -2.79 -20.19
C ALA A 68 -25.91 -3.06 -19.32
N THR A 69 -27.03 -3.52 -19.91
CA THR A 69 -28.22 -3.94 -19.14
C THR A 69 -27.96 -5.22 -18.34
N VAL A 70 -27.21 -6.18 -18.88
CA VAL A 70 -27.02 -7.51 -18.28
C VAL A 70 -25.98 -7.53 -17.14
N PHE A 71 -24.97 -6.66 -17.21
CA PHE A 71 -23.90 -6.58 -16.21
C PHE A 71 -23.89 -5.27 -15.41
N GLY A 72 -24.76 -4.31 -15.73
CA GLY A 72 -24.82 -3.01 -15.04
C GLY A 72 -23.68 -2.04 -15.39
N ILE A 73 -22.90 -2.33 -16.44
CA ILE A 73 -21.69 -1.59 -16.81
C ILE A 73 -21.95 -0.76 -18.08
N PRO A 74 -22.04 0.58 -17.99
CA PRO A 74 -22.29 1.45 -19.16
C PRO A 74 -21.31 1.21 -20.31
N ALA A 75 -21.80 1.32 -21.56
CA ALA A 75 -21.03 0.97 -22.75
C ALA A 75 -19.72 1.76 -22.94
N GLN A 76 -19.58 2.95 -22.33
CA GLN A 76 -18.31 3.69 -22.33
C GLN A 76 -17.21 3.08 -21.44
N PHE A 77 -17.57 2.25 -20.45
CA PHE A 77 -16.66 1.62 -19.48
C PHE A 77 -16.41 0.13 -19.80
N GLN A 78 -16.66 -0.28 -21.05
CA GLN A 78 -16.43 -1.64 -21.54
C GLN A 78 -15.35 -1.65 -22.63
N ARG A 79 -14.20 -2.29 -22.39
CA ARG A 79 -13.26 -2.67 -23.46
C ARG A 79 -13.29 -4.18 -23.65
N PHE A 80 -13.18 -4.62 -24.90
CA PHE A 80 -13.26 -6.03 -25.26
C PHE A 80 -11.94 -6.46 -25.84
N TRP A 81 -11.45 -7.58 -25.34
CA TRP A 81 -10.24 -8.24 -25.81
C TRP A 81 -10.63 -9.54 -26.51
N ILE A 82 -10.13 -9.70 -27.73
CA ILE A 82 -10.20 -10.94 -28.51
C ILE A 82 -8.82 -11.57 -28.36
N GLY A 83 -8.74 -12.75 -27.77
CA GLY A 83 -7.46 -13.41 -27.49
C GLY A 83 -7.67 -14.77 -26.82
N GLN A 84 -6.61 -15.57 -26.78
CA GLN A 84 -6.63 -16.85 -26.09
C GLN A 84 -6.55 -16.61 -24.57
N LEU A 85 -7.62 -16.90 -23.83
CA LEU A 85 -7.59 -17.00 -22.36
C LEU A 85 -7.04 -18.37 -21.89
N THR A 86 -6.41 -19.09 -22.81
CA THR A 86 -5.92 -20.46 -22.69
C THR A 86 -4.54 -20.54 -23.35
N VAL A 87 -3.51 -20.89 -22.59
CA VAL A 87 -2.13 -20.90 -23.05
C VAL A 87 -1.77 -22.26 -23.64
N GLY A 88 -2.11 -22.49 -24.92
CA GLY A 88 -1.81 -23.81 -25.49
C GLY A 88 -2.14 -24.09 -26.96
N ASN A 89 -2.84 -23.22 -27.69
CA ASN A 89 -3.18 -23.47 -29.09
C ASN A 89 -2.48 -22.50 -30.05
N HIS A 90 -1.15 -22.63 -30.17
CA HIS A 90 -0.43 -22.16 -31.37
C HIS A 90 -0.71 -23.04 -32.61
N GLU A 91 -1.38 -24.19 -32.44
CA GLU A 91 -1.90 -25.00 -33.53
C GLU A 91 -3.44 -25.01 -33.49
N ASN A 92 -4.04 -24.54 -34.59
CA ASN A 92 -5.47 -24.58 -34.93
C ASN A 92 -6.43 -23.87 -33.97
N PHE A 93 -6.46 -22.54 -34.07
CA PHE A 93 -7.72 -21.82 -33.97
C PHE A 93 -8.44 -21.92 -35.33
N ASP A 94 -9.59 -22.59 -35.36
CA ASP A 94 -10.55 -22.44 -36.47
C ASP A 94 -11.11 -21.01 -36.44
N LEU A 95 -10.44 -20.09 -37.14
CA LEU A 95 -11.09 -18.88 -37.64
C LEU A 95 -12.23 -19.22 -38.63
N GLU A 96 -12.30 -20.47 -39.10
CA GLU A 96 -13.38 -21.02 -39.92
C GLU A 96 -14.71 -21.22 -39.15
N ASN A 97 -14.70 -21.19 -37.81
CA ASN A 97 -15.92 -21.29 -36.99
C ASN A 97 -16.41 -19.91 -36.50
N GLU A 98 -16.91 -19.08 -37.43
CA GLU A 98 -17.53 -17.75 -37.17
C GLU A 98 -18.70 -17.77 -36.14
N ASP A 99 -19.20 -18.95 -35.81
CA ASP A 99 -20.35 -19.17 -34.93
C ASP A 99 -20.01 -19.13 -33.43
N LYS A 100 -18.73 -19.10 -33.02
CA LYS A 100 -18.34 -19.09 -31.60
C LYS A 100 -17.20 -18.12 -31.29
N LEU A 101 -17.52 -16.98 -30.69
CA LEU A 101 -16.55 -15.98 -30.22
C LEU A 101 -16.43 -16.01 -28.69
N THR A 102 -15.23 -15.77 -28.17
CA THR A 102 -14.98 -15.54 -26.73
C THR A 102 -14.28 -14.20 -26.56
N PHE A 103 -14.81 -13.35 -25.68
CA PHE A 103 -14.22 -12.06 -25.32
C PHE A 103 -13.90 -12.01 -23.83
N PHE A 104 -12.77 -11.41 -23.50
CA PHE A 104 -12.56 -10.85 -22.17
C PHE A 104 -13.10 -9.41 -22.12
N LEU A 105 -13.94 -9.12 -21.14
CA LEU A 105 -14.55 -7.82 -20.91
C LEU A 105 -13.79 -7.10 -19.79
N GLU A 106 -12.91 -6.19 -20.20
CA GLU A 106 -12.17 -5.31 -19.31
C GLU A 106 -13.10 -4.21 -18.77
N VAL A 107 -13.12 -4.10 -17.44
CA VAL A 107 -13.86 -3.08 -16.69
C VAL A 107 -12.97 -2.61 -15.55
N GLU A 108 -12.71 -1.31 -15.48
CA GLU A 108 -12.00 -0.73 -14.34
C GLU A 108 -13.02 -0.28 -13.29
N ARG A 109 -12.77 -0.60 -12.01
CA ARG A 109 -13.67 -0.29 -10.89
C ARG A 109 -13.00 0.68 -9.91
N GLY A 110 -13.75 1.67 -9.43
CA GLY A 110 -13.33 2.57 -8.36
C GLY A 110 -13.33 1.91 -6.99
N ARG A 111 -12.90 2.64 -5.95
CA ARG A 111 -12.97 2.19 -4.54
C ARG A 111 -14.41 1.98 -4.05
N ASP A 112 -15.37 2.58 -4.73
CA ASP A 112 -16.82 2.43 -4.57
C ASP A 112 -17.40 1.26 -5.39
N LEU A 113 -16.55 0.47 -6.05
CA LEU A 113 -16.87 -0.63 -6.98
C LEU A 113 -17.63 -0.21 -8.25
N CYS A 114 -17.85 1.10 -8.44
CA CYS A 114 -18.50 1.63 -9.64
C CYS A 114 -17.55 1.61 -10.84
N PRO A 115 -18.05 1.36 -12.07
CA PRO A 115 -17.22 1.41 -13.28
C PRO A 115 -16.65 2.83 -13.50
N VAL A 116 -15.33 2.92 -13.68
CA VAL A 116 -14.62 4.18 -13.96
C VAL A 116 -14.08 4.21 -15.39
N ALA A 117 -13.57 5.37 -15.80
CA ALA A 117 -12.96 5.52 -17.13
C ALA A 117 -11.76 4.59 -17.30
N LEU A 118 -11.80 3.78 -18.36
CA LEU A 118 -10.72 2.85 -18.72
C LEU A 118 -9.45 3.62 -19.10
N LEU A 119 -8.28 3.08 -18.75
CA LEU A 119 -6.99 3.67 -19.10
C LEU A 119 -6.80 3.77 -20.62
N ASN A 120 -6.32 4.91 -21.12
CA ASN A 120 -5.97 5.04 -22.54
C ASN A 120 -4.73 4.18 -22.83
N LEU A 121 -4.86 3.23 -23.76
CA LEU A 121 -3.77 2.35 -24.15
C LEU A 121 -2.94 2.94 -25.27
N GLU A 122 -1.63 2.84 -25.16
CA GLU A 122 -0.68 3.09 -26.22
C GLU A 122 -0.38 1.81 -27.00
N LYS A 123 0.23 1.95 -28.19
CA LYS A 123 0.61 0.80 -29.03
C LYS A 123 1.68 -0.12 -28.43
N ASP A 124 2.35 0.31 -27.37
CA ASP A 124 3.38 -0.45 -26.67
C ASP A 124 2.84 -1.09 -25.38
N ASP A 125 1.57 -0.88 -25.02
CA ASP A 125 0.95 -1.54 -23.85
C ASP A 125 0.51 -2.97 -24.20
N ILE A 126 0.91 -3.93 -23.37
CA ILE A 126 0.45 -5.32 -23.42
C ILE A 126 -0.32 -5.65 -22.14
N LEU A 127 -1.37 -6.48 -22.28
CA LEU A 127 -2.18 -7.02 -21.20
C LEU A 127 -1.60 -8.35 -20.70
N LEU A 128 -1.17 -8.40 -19.44
CA LEU A 128 -0.71 -9.61 -18.77
C LEU A 128 -1.63 -10.00 -17.62
N PHE A 129 -1.79 -11.30 -17.38
CA PHE A 129 -2.60 -11.88 -16.32
C PHE A 129 -1.72 -12.53 -15.25
N PHE A 130 -2.12 -12.45 -13.98
CA PHE A 130 -1.28 -12.86 -12.86
C PHE A 130 -1.96 -13.89 -11.94
N LYS A 131 -1.24 -14.98 -11.66
CA LYS A 131 -1.63 -16.02 -10.70
C LYS A 131 -0.60 -16.07 -9.56
N LEU A 132 -1.05 -16.11 -8.31
CA LEU A 132 -0.18 -16.34 -7.15
C LEU A 132 -0.25 -17.82 -6.76
N TYR A 133 0.90 -18.46 -6.66
CA TYR A 133 1.07 -19.75 -6.02
C TYR A 133 1.50 -19.58 -4.56
N ASP A 134 0.77 -20.25 -3.67
CA ASP A 134 1.03 -20.32 -2.24
C ASP A 134 1.46 -21.76 -1.90
N PHE A 135 2.77 -21.96 -1.76
CA PHE A 135 3.37 -23.28 -1.47
C PHE A 135 3.09 -23.79 -0.06
N GLU A 136 2.66 -22.92 0.89
CA GLU A 136 2.30 -23.34 2.25
C GLU A 136 0.90 -23.98 2.27
N LYS A 137 0.04 -23.56 1.34
CA LYS A 137 -1.35 -24.03 1.19
C LYS A 137 -1.54 -24.99 0.02
N GLU A 138 -0.53 -25.13 -0.84
CA GLU A 138 -0.58 -25.83 -2.14
C GLU A 138 -1.73 -25.31 -3.03
N THR A 139 -1.96 -23.99 -3.03
CA THR A 139 -3.03 -23.34 -3.80
C THR A 139 -2.50 -22.33 -4.80
N LEU A 140 -3.00 -22.40 -6.03
CA LEU A 140 -2.82 -21.38 -7.06
C LEU A 140 -4.10 -20.54 -7.16
N ARG A 141 -4.00 -19.19 -7.17
CA ARG A 141 -5.16 -18.30 -7.28
C ARG A 141 -4.91 -17.19 -8.30
N TYR A 142 -5.97 -16.71 -8.95
CA TYR A 142 -5.90 -15.47 -9.72
C TYR A 142 -5.71 -14.26 -8.77
N VAL A 143 -5.01 -13.23 -9.25
CA VAL A 143 -4.68 -12.01 -8.48
C VAL A 143 -5.05 -10.73 -9.22
N GLY A 144 -5.23 -10.81 -10.55
CA GLY A 144 -5.59 -9.68 -11.39
C GLY A 144 -4.79 -9.63 -12.69
N ARG A 145 -4.87 -8.47 -13.34
CA ARG A 145 -4.26 -8.16 -14.64
C ARG A 145 -3.51 -6.84 -14.56
N LEU A 146 -2.48 -6.67 -15.39
CA LEU A 146 -1.77 -5.40 -15.53
C LEU A 146 -1.57 -5.05 -17.00
N PHE A 147 -1.63 -3.74 -17.29
CA PHE A 147 -1.04 -3.18 -18.50
C PHE A 147 0.41 -2.81 -18.22
N VAL A 148 1.31 -3.34 -19.05
CA VAL A 148 2.75 -3.06 -18.97
C VAL A 148 3.27 -2.65 -20.34
N LYS A 149 4.33 -1.84 -20.39
CA LYS A 149 5.01 -1.51 -21.66
C LYS A 149 5.76 -2.75 -22.14
N SER A 150 5.63 -3.13 -23.41
CA SER A 150 6.35 -4.28 -24.00
C SER A 150 7.87 -4.17 -23.86
N ARG A 151 8.37 -2.93 -23.84
CA ARG A 151 9.78 -2.57 -23.63
C ARG A 151 10.18 -2.35 -22.16
N GLY A 152 9.23 -2.40 -21.23
CA GLY A 152 9.48 -2.40 -19.79
C GLY A 152 10.00 -3.76 -19.32
N LYS A 153 10.43 -3.85 -18.05
CA LYS A 153 10.97 -5.08 -17.47
C LYS A 153 10.04 -5.66 -16.40
N PRO A 154 10.07 -6.99 -16.16
CA PRO A 154 9.37 -7.58 -15.02
C PRO A 154 9.86 -7.07 -13.66
N SER A 155 11.10 -6.56 -13.57
CA SER A 155 11.60 -5.87 -12.37
C SER A 155 10.76 -4.65 -11.98
N ASP A 156 10.18 -3.97 -12.96
CA ASP A 156 9.56 -2.65 -12.78
C ASP A 156 8.14 -2.75 -12.19
N ILE A 157 7.58 -3.97 -12.17
CA ILE A 157 6.22 -4.26 -11.66
C ILE A 157 6.21 -5.03 -10.34
N LEU A 158 7.37 -5.45 -9.79
CA LEU A 158 7.43 -6.33 -8.61
C LEU A 158 6.68 -5.75 -7.40
N ALA A 159 6.88 -4.46 -7.09
CA ALA A 159 6.18 -3.80 -5.99
C ALA A 159 4.65 -3.81 -6.16
N ARG A 160 4.16 -3.70 -7.41
CA ARG A 160 2.73 -3.77 -7.72
C ARG A 160 2.17 -5.19 -7.64
N LEU A 161 2.97 -6.19 -8.00
CA LEU A 161 2.60 -7.61 -7.78
C LEU A 161 2.55 -7.95 -6.29
N ASN A 162 3.47 -7.40 -5.48
CA ASN A 162 3.42 -7.50 -4.02
C ASN A 162 2.16 -6.84 -3.45
N GLU A 163 1.83 -5.61 -3.86
CA GLU A 163 0.57 -4.93 -3.48
C GLU A 163 -0.67 -5.79 -3.82
N MET A 164 -0.77 -6.28 -5.06
CA MET A 164 -1.88 -7.15 -5.50
C MET A 164 -1.94 -8.48 -4.73
N ALA A 165 -0.79 -9.03 -4.32
CA ALA A 165 -0.73 -10.25 -3.52
C ALA A 165 -1.06 -10.06 -2.03
N GLY A 166 -1.03 -8.81 -1.53
CA GLY A 166 -1.08 -8.50 -0.11
C GLY A 166 0.23 -8.76 0.63
N PHE A 167 1.36 -8.60 -0.06
CA PHE A 167 2.72 -8.74 0.47
C PHE A 167 3.35 -7.39 0.81
N ASP A 168 4.45 -7.40 1.55
CA ASP A 168 5.32 -6.23 1.74
C ASP A 168 5.94 -5.77 0.41
N SER A 169 6.18 -4.47 0.22
CA SER A 169 6.70 -3.95 -1.06
C SER A 169 8.06 -4.54 -1.43
N GLU A 170 8.90 -4.82 -0.43
CA GLU A 170 10.25 -5.37 -0.59
C GLU A 170 10.29 -6.91 -0.56
N GLN A 171 9.13 -7.58 -0.51
CA GLN A 171 9.05 -9.04 -0.54
C GLN A 171 9.66 -9.58 -1.83
N GLU A 172 10.72 -10.39 -1.73
CA GLU A 172 11.28 -11.07 -2.88
C GLU A 172 10.30 -12.14 -3.39
N ILE A 173 10.00 -12.08 -4.70
CA ILE A 173 9.11 -13.01 -5.41
C ILE A 173 9.82 -13.65 -6.62
N GLU A 174 9.52 -14.92 -6.89
CA GLU A 174 9.94 -15.63 -8.10
C GLU A 174 8.80 -15.53 -9.15
N LEU A 175 9.14 -15.34 -10.43
CA LEU A 175 8.19 -15.18 -11.54
C LEU A 175 8.36 -16.33 -12.54
N TYR A 176 7.25 -16.85 -13.05
CA TYR A 176 7.19 -17.95 -14.01
C TYR A 176 6.13 -17.69 -15.07
N GLU A 177 6.47 -17.89 -16.33
CA GLU A 177 5.54 -17.86 -17.44
C GLU A 177 4.84 -19.22 -17.55
N GLU A 178 3.52 -19.21 -17.71
CA GLU A 178 2.72 -20.39 -18.00
C GLU A 178 2.61 -20.52 -19.53
N ILE A 179 3.31 -21.50 -20.14
CA ILE A 179 3.49 -21.60 -21.61
C ILE A 179 2.70 -22.78 -22.22
N ARG A 180 2.62 -23.91 -21.52
CA ARG A 180 1.92 -25.11 -22.03
C ARG A 180 1.56 -26.07 -20.91
N PHE A 181 0.43 -26.76 -21.03
CA PHE A 181 0.06 -27.81 -20.06
C PHE A 181 0.13 -29.23 -20.63
N LYS A 182 -0.29 -29.40 -21.88
CA LYS A 182 -0.44 -30.71 -22.54
C LYS A 182 0.33 -30.66 -23.87
N PRO A 183 1.03 -31.74 -24.28
CA PRO A 183 1.16 -33.03 -23.59
C PRO A 183 2.13 -33.05 -22.40
N ASN A 184 2.90 -31.98 -22.19
CA ASN A 184 3.76 -31.81 -21.01
C ASN A 184 3.64 -30.38 -20.48
N VAL A 185 3.83 -30.21 -19.17
CA VAL A 185 3.85 -28.88 -18.52
C VAL A 185 5.15 -28.15 -18.86
N MET A 186 5.01 -27.01 -19.51
CA MET A 186 6.03 -25.96 -19.66
C MET A 186 5.57 -24.75 -18.86
N CYS A 187 6.30 -24.49 -17.78
CA CYS A 187 6.18 -23.27 -16.98
C CYS A 187 7.60 -22.86 -16.60
N GLU A 188 8.06 -21.75 -17.16
CA GLU A 188 9.49 -21.38 -17.23
C GLU A 188 9.77 -20.09 -16.46
N PRO A 189 10.92 -19.94 -15.79
CA PRO A 189 11.21 -18.77 -14.98
C PRO A 189 11.43 -17.52 -15.84
N VAL A 190 10.74 -16.43 -15.52
CA VAL A 190 10.87 -15.15 -16.23
C VAL A 190 12.13 -14.41 -15.78
N ASP A 191 13.03 -14.08 -16.71
CA ASP A 191 14.19 -13.24 -16.40
C ASP A 191 13.76 -11.78 -16.19
N LYS A 192 13.75 -11.38 -14.92
CA LYS A 192 13.45 -10.01 -14.45
C LYS A 192 14.32 -8.92 -15.09
N LYS A 193 15.48 -9.25 -15.69
CA LYS A 193 16.41 -8.29 -16.31
C LYS A 193 16.09 -7.99 -17.77
N LEU A 194 15.44 -8.91 -18.46
CA LEU A 194 14.98 -8.75 -19.85
C LEU A 194 13.74 -7.85 -19.90
N THR A 195 13.39 -7.37 -21.10
CA THR A 195 12.10 -6.68 -21.30
C THR A 195 11.03 -7.71 -21.63
N PHE A 196 9.75 -7.44 -21.34
CA PHE A 196 8.66 -8.39 -21.63
C PHE A 196 8.72 -8.92 -23.07
N LYS A 197 8.88 -8.03 -24.05
CA LYS A 197 9.06 -8.38 -25.47
C LYS A 197 10.29 -9.25 -25.79
N ALA A 198 11.36 -9.16 -25.00
CA ALA A 198 12.57 -9.97 -25.19
C ALA A 198 12.44 -11.35 -24.53
N SER A 199 11.47 -11.52 -23.64
CA SER A 199 10.97 -12.81 -23.14
C SER A 199 9.79 -13.34 -23.96
N GLU A 200 9.55 -12.80 -25.16
CA GLU A 200 8.46 -13.19 -26.07
C GLU A 200 7.02 -13.03 -25.50
N LEU A 201 6.85 -12.28 -24.40
CA LEU A 201 5.55 -12.03 -23.77
C LEU A 201 4.70 -11.03 -24.57
N GLU A 202 3.46 -11.42 -24.87
CA GLU A 202 2.46 -10.72 -25.67
C GLU A 202 1.16 -10.42 -24.90
N ASN A 203 0.07 -10.11 -25.62
CA ASN A 203 -1.24 -9.80 -25.04
C ASN A 203 -2.02 -11.07 -24.72
N GLY A 204 -2.24 -11.34 -23.43
CA GLY A 204 -3.00 -12.49 -22.95
C GLY A 204 -2.19 -13.43 -22.06
N ASP A 205 -0.87 -13.30 -22.04
CA ASP A 205 0.01 -14.24 -21.36
C ASP A 205 -0.14 -14.20 -19.83
N ILE A 206 0.14 -15.36 -19.23
CA ILE A 206 -0.09 -15.62 -17.81
C ILE A 206 1.26 -15.74 -17.11
N ILE A 207 1.51 -14.85 -16.16
CA ILE A 207 2.64 -14.95 -15.23
C ILE A 207 2.13 -15.50 -13.89
N CYS A 208 2.59 -16.71 -13.56
CA CYS A 208 2.53 -17.22 -12.21
C CYS A 208 3.66 -16.65 -11.36
N PHE A 209 3.40 -16.34 -10.09
CA PHE A 209 4.43 -15.89 -9.16
C PHE A 209 4.24 -16.46 -7.76
N GLN A 210 5.29 -16.42 -6.95
CA GLN A 210 5.30 -16.91 -5.57
C GLN A 210 6.34 -16.14 -4.74
N LYS A 211 6.28 -16.27 -3.42
CA LYS A 211 7.38 -15.80 -2.55
C LYS A 211 8.65 -16.59 -2.83
N SER A 212 9.79 -15.89 -2.84
CA SER A 212 11.12 -16.50 -2.86
C SER A 212 11.33 -17.36 -1.62
N LEU A 213 11.81 -18.59 -1.83
CA LEU A 213 12.11 -19.55 -0.77
C LEU A 213 13.62 -19.62 -0.53
N ALA A 214 14.05 -19.41 0.72
CA ALA A 214 15.41 -19.72 1.13
C ALA A 214 15.74 -21.19 0.82
N MET A 215 16.97 -21.46 0.37
CA MET A 215 17.41 -22.78 -0.11
C MET A 215 17.12 -23.92 0.87
N ASP A 216 17.30 -23.68 2.16
CA ASP A 216 17.08 -24.66 3.23
C ASP A 216 15.59 -25.01 3.44
N CYS A 217 14.69 -24.11 3.02
CA CYS A 217 13.24 -24.29 3.12
C CYS A 217 12.65 -25.02 1.90
N LYS A 218 13.28 -24.94 0.71
CA LYS A 218 12.81 -25.64 -0.51
C LYS A 218 12.73 -27.17 -0.31
N LYS A 219 13.53 -27.75 0.59
CA LYS A 219 13.49 -29.19 0.96
C LYS A 219 12.31 -29.58 1.88
N ARG A 220 11.49 -28.64 2.37
CA ARG A 220 10.41 -28.89 3.36
C ARG A 220 8.99 -28.98 2.78
N PHE A 221 8.78 -28.48 1.56
CA PHE A 221 7.47 -28.44 0.91
C PHE A 221 7.42 -29.47 -0.24
N PRO A 222 6.30 -30.21 -0.44
CA PRO A 222 6.19 -31.18 -1.53
C PRO A 222 6.32 -30.55 -2.92
N PHE A 223 5.77 -29.34 -3.09
CA PHE A 223 5.81 -28.57 -4.34
C PHE A 223 6.33 -27.15 -4.04
N PRO A 224 7.66 -26.97 -3.93
CA PRO A 224 8.26 -25.70 -3.51
C PRO A 224 8.19 -24.60 -4.60
N ASP A 225 7.83 -24.97 -5.84
CA ASP A 225 7.75 -24.05 -6.97
C ASP A 225 6.51 -24.30 -7.85
N VAL A 226 6.06 -23.26 -8.56
CA VAL A 226 4.90 -23.30 -9.48
C VAL A 226 5.05 -24.45 -10.49
N THR A 227 6.23 -24.59 -11.10
CA THR A 227 6.47 -25.58 -12.14
C THR A 227 6.32 -27.01 -11.60
N SER A 228 6.77 -27.27 -10.38
CA SER A 228 6.58 -28.53 -9.66
C SER A 228 5.12 -28.78 -9.31
N TYR A 229 4.38 -27.78 -8.85
CA TYR A 229 2.94 -27.88 -8.58
C TYR A 229 2.13 -28.19 -9.85
N LEU A 230 2.35 -27.45 -10.95
CA LEU A 230 1.65 -27.68 -12.21
C LEU A 230 1.98 -29.06 -12.81
N LYS A 231 3.23 -29.52 -12.71
CA LYS A 231 3.64 -30.89 -13.07
C LYS A 231 2.92 -31.95 -12.24
N PHE A 232 2.71 -31.71 -10.94
CA PHE A 232 1.92 -32.58 -10.08
C PHE A 232 0.46 -32.61 -10.55
N VAL A 233 -0.22 -31.47 -10.69
CA VAL A 233 -1.63 -31.42 -11.14
C VAL A 233 -1.81 -32.16 -12.48
N HIS A 234 -0.91 -31.93 -13.43
CA HIS A 234 -0.91 -32.62 -14.72
C HIS A 234 -0.83 -34.15 -14.61
N ILE A 235 -0.06 -34.70 -13.65
CA ILE A 235 0.02 -36.15 -13.43
C ILE A 235 -1.32 -36.71 -12.93
N TYR A 236 -2.07 -35.96 -12.11
CA TYR A 236 -3.36 -36.40 -11.57
C TYR A 236 -4.53 -36.22 -12.55
N GLU A 237 -4.39 -35.34 -13.54
CA GLU A 237 -5.35 -35.22 -14.65
C GLU A 237 -5.21 -36.29 -15.75
N ILE A 238 -4.14 -37.09 -15.76
CA ILE A 238 -3.93 -38.14 -16.78
C ILE A 238 -4.73 -39.41 -16.44
N PRO A 239 -5.54 -39.96 -17.38
CA PRO A 239 -6.21 -41.25 -17.19
C PRO A 239 -5.22 -42.40 -16.93
N TYR A 240 -5.63 -43.32 -16.05
CA TYR A 240 -4.85 -44.38 -15.38
C TYR A 240 -3.95 -45.35 -16.23
N SER A 241 -3.84 -45.20 -17.54
CA SER A 241 -3.26 -46.23 -18.44
C SER A 241 -1.73 -46.30 -18.51
N SER A 242 -0.97 -45.30 -18.02
CA SER A 242 0.50 -45.22 -18.20
C SER A 242 1.34 -45.40 -16.92
N PHE A 243 0.72 -45.70 -15.77
CA PHE A 243 1.35 -45.65 -14.44
C PHE A 243 2.58 -46.57 -14.29
N SER A 244 2.54 -47.77 -14.87
CA SER A 244 3.54 -48.83 -14.65
C SER A 244 4.95 -48.52 -15.16
N GLN A 245 5.10 -47.69 -16.21
CA GLN A 245 6.44 -47.35 -16.75
C GLN A 245 7.16 -46.24 -15.95
N ARG A 246 6.47 -45.52 -15.05
CA ARG A 246 7.00 -44.30 -14.42
C ARG A 246 7.55 -44.52 -13.00
N ILE A 247 7.04 -45.51 -12.27
CA ILE A 247 7.51 -45.89 -10.92
C ILE A 247 9.00 -46.29 -10.91
N GLY A 248 9.51 -46.85 -12.02
CA GLY A 248 10.93 -47.20 -12.15
C GLY A 248 11.89 -46.00 -12.11
N ARG A 249 11.42 -44.78 -12.45
CA ARG A 249 12.26 -43.56 -12.39
C ARG A 249 12.22 -42.87 -11.03
N LEU A 250 11.10 -42.91 -10.32
CA LEU A 250 10.96 -42.31 -8.99
C LEU A 250 11.91 -42.96 -7.96
N LYS A 251 12.05 -44.28 -8.00
CA LYS A 251 13.00 -45.02 -7.13
C LYS A 251 14.46 -44.64 -7.35
N ILE A 252 14.83 -44.12 -8.52
CA ILE A 252 16.22 -43.69 -8.82
C ILE A 252 16.50 -42.32 -8.18
N MET A 253 15.51 -41.43 -8.14
CA MET A 253 15.65 -40.11 -7.48
C MET A 253 15.69 -40.22 -5.95
N GLU A 254 14.89 -41.10 -5.34
CA GLU A 254 14.91 -41.32 -3.89
C GLU A 254 16.28 -41.81 -3.39
N GLU A 255 16.94 -42.68 -4.16
CA GLU A 255 18.24 -43.24 -3.78
C GLU A 255 19.38 -42.22 -3.96
N GLN A 256 19.31 -41.36 -4.98
CA GLN A 256 20.26 -40.26 -5.17
C GLN A 256 20.18 -39.20 -4.04
N ASN A 257 18.97 -38.87 -3.58
CA ASN A 257 18.78 -37.89 -2.50
C ASN A 257 19.34 -38.37 -1.14
N LYS A 258 19.32 -39.69 -0.87
CA LYS A 258 19.92 -40.25 0.36
C LYS A 258 21.44 -40.10 0.41
N ILE A 259 22.11 -40.18 -0.74
CA ILE A 259 23.58 -40.07 -0.84
C ILE A 259 24.02 -38.64 -0.51
N ILE A 260 23.35 -37.63 -1.07
CA ILE A 260 23.67 -36.20 -0.86
C ILE A 260 23.56 -35.81 0.62
N ILE A 261 22.51 -36.28 1.32
CA ILE A 261 22.28 -36.00 2.75
C ILE A 261 23.40 -36.60 3.64
N ALA A 262 24.02 -37.71 3.22
CA ALA A 262 25.11 -38.34 3.96
C ALA A 262 26.45 -37.58 3.84
N GLU A 263 26.69 -36.89 2.72
CA GLU A 263 27.91 -36.10 2.51
C GLU A 263 27.86 -34.74 3.24
N GLU A 264 26.72 -34.03 3.21
CA GLU A 264 26.53 -32.75 3.90
C GLU A 264 26.73 -32.88 5.44
N ALA A 265 26.29 -34.01 6.02
CA ALA A 265 26.41 -34.32 7.45
C ALA A 265 27.86 -34.57 7.95
N ASN A 266 28.84 -34.71 7.05
CA ASN A 266 30.26 -34.80 7.39
C ASN A 266 30.96 -33.44 7.43
N VAL A 267 30.45 -32.43 6.70
CA VAL A 267 31.06 -31.09 6.62
C VAL A 267 30.81 -30.28 7.90
N HIS A 268 29.60 -30.35 8.45
CA HIS A 268 29.19 -29.59 9.63
C HIS A 268 29.91 -29.97 10.95
N ARG A 269 30.65 -31.09 10.99
CA ARG A 269 31.42 -31.49 12.18
C ARG A 269 32.76 -30.76 12.32
N ASN A 270 33.25 -30.09 11.27
CA ASN A 270 34.60 -29.49 11.26
C ASN A 270 34.63 -27.97 11.51
N THR A 271 33.48 -27.31 11.64
CA THR A 271 33.39 -25.83 11.77
C THR A 271 33.08 -25.34 13.20
N ALA A 272 32.73 -26.26 14.12
CA ALA A 272 32.34 -25.93 15.49
C ALA A 272 33.52 -25.94 16.51
N ALA A 273 34.77 -26.03 16.04
CA ALA A 273 35.95 -26.23 16.88
C ALA A 273 37.01 -25.11 16.72
N GLN A 274 36.59 -23.84 16.73
CA GLN A 274 37.47 -22.68 16.95
C GLN A 274 36.66 -21.39 17.21
N ARG A 275 36.49 -21.00 18.49
CA ARG A 275 36.39 -19.62 19.04
C ARG A 275 35.83 -19.60 20.48
N SER A 276 36.68 -19.95 21.43
CA SER A 276 36.89 -19.19 22.68
C SER A 276 38.31 -18.58 22.56
N GLU A 277 38.80 -17.58 23.31
CA GLU A 277 38.42 -17.00 24.60
C GLU A 277 39.26 -15.70 24.85
N VAL A 278 38.88 -14.88 25.85
CA VAL A 278 39.72 -13.92 26.64
C VAL A 278 39.96 -12.47 26.15
N ASP A 279 39.14 -11.53 26.65
CA ASP A 279 39.39 -10.53 27.73
C ASP A 279 40.65 -9.62 27.88
N ILE A 280 40.36 -8.39 28.37
CA ILE A 280 41.02 -7.59 29.45
C ILE A 280 42.05 -6.43 29.18
N GLU A 281 41.58 -5.20 29.55
CA GLU A 281 42.19 -4.07 30.31
C GLU A 281 43.20 -2.98 29.82
N THR A 282 42.88 -1.73 30.23
CA THR A 282 43.78 -0.60 30.70
C THR A 282 44.66 0.16 29.67
N THR A 283 45.04 1.45 29.78
CA THR A 283 44.82 2.60 30.73
C THR A 283 45.30 3.94 30.12
N LYS A 284 44.69 5.09 30.52
CA LYS A 284 45.31 6.45 30.74
C LYS A 284 46.06 7.17 29.58
N ASP A 285 46.35 8.50 29.54
CA ASP A 285 46.28 9.68 30.45
C ASP A 285 46.07 10.97 29.58
N GLU A 286 45.19 11.93 29.94
CA GLU A 286 45.45 13.26 30.57
C GLU A 286 45.83 14.50 29.69
N SER A 287 45.48 15.69 30.25
CA SER A 287 45.85 17.07 29.89
C SER A 287 45.13 17.74 28.70
N SER A 288 44.86 19.06 28.65
CA SER A 288 44.32 20.06 29.60
C SER A 288 44.55 21.47 29.00
N SER A 289 43.55 22.34 28.98
CA SER A 289 43.77 23.78 29.30
C SER A 289 42.45 24.49 29.62
N LYS A 290 42.49 25.38 30.61
CA LYS A 290 41.39 26.29 30.99
C LYS A 290 41.74 27.71 30.53
N ARG A 291 40.71 28.51 30.24
CA ARG A 291 40.52 29.80 30.94
C ARG A 291 39.12 30.36 30.73
N ASN A 292 38.61 30.96 31.80
CA ASN A 292 37.26 31.49 31.92
C ASN A 292 37.24 32.96 31.49
N ASN A 293 36.04 33.48 31.21
CA ASN A 293 35.57 34.75 31.74
C ASN A 293 34.04 34.67 31.87
N SER A 294 33.53 34.97 33.06
CA SER A 294 32.10 35.02 33.36
C SER A 294 31.54 36.40 33.06
N GLU A 295 30.30 36.49 32.56
CA GLU A 295 29.21 37.10 33.35
C GLU A 295 27.82 36.75 32.78
N PHE A 296 26.88 36.48 33.69
CA PHE A 296 25.43 36.45 33.52
C PHE A 296 24.80 35.66 32.35
N ILE A 297 24.39 34.43 32.65
CA ILE A 297 23.48 33.61 31.86
C ILE A 297 22.05 33.83 32.39
N VAL A 298 21.07 33.99 31.49
CA VAL A 298 19.68 33.56 31.74
C VAL A 298 19.59 32.17 31.10
N ASP A 299 19.28 31.15 31.88
CA ASP A 299 19.39 29.76 31.41
C ASP A 299 18.36 29.46 30.32
N SER A 300 18.81 29.44 29.06
CA SER A 300 18.04 28.92 27.92
C SER A 300 17.55 27.49 28.19
N GLU A 301 18.34 26.72 28.94
CA GLU A 301 18.05 25.35 29.33
C GLU A 301 16.79 25.24 30.22
N GLU A 302 16.42 26.27 30.99
CA GLU A 302 15.18 26.26 31.79
C GLU A 302 13.93 26.50 30.92
N VAL A 303 14.06 27.26 29.82
CA VAL A 303 12.96 27.48 28.86
C VAL A 303 12.78 26.26 27.94
N ASP A 304 13.89 25.69 27.45
CA ASP A 304 13.84 24.51 26.58
C ASP A 304 13.33 23.26 27.33
N ALA A 305 13.67 23.09 28.62
CA ALA A 305 13.16 21.99 29.46
C ALA A 305 11.67 22.12 29.83
N LEU A 306 11.11 23.34 29.87
CA LEU A 306 9.68 23.54 30.15
C LEU A 306 8.76 23.27 28.95
N ILE A 307 9.31 23.26 27.73
CA ILE A 307 8.56 23.07 26.48
C ILE A 307 8.17 21.59 26.26
N GLU A 308 8.81 20.63 26.94
CA GLU A 308 8.55 19.19 26.73
C GLU A 308 7.21 18.69 27.31
N ASP A 309 6.69 19.29 28.41
CA ASP A 309 5.52 18.74 29.14
C ASP A 309 4.16 19.40 28.82
N ASP A 310 3.99 20.73 28.83
CA ASP A 310 2.81 21.38 28.21
C ASP A 310 3.09 22.81 27.68
N VAL A 311 3.26 22.89 26.35
CA VAL A 311 3.45 24.14 25.60
C VAL A 311 2.32 25.15 25.80
N ILE A 312 1.09 24.73 26.12
CA ILE A 312 -0.01 25.67 26.39
C ILE A 312 0.19 26.38 27.73
N ASP A 313 0.62 25.67 28.78
CA ASP A 313 0.86 26.25 30.10
C ASP A 313 2.06 27.21 30.08
N VAL A 314 3.11 26.88 29.32
CA VAL A 314 4.26 27.79 29.09
C VAL A 314 3.80 29.07 28.38
N ILE A 315 2.98 28.96 27.33
CA ILE A 315 2.42 30.13 26.65
C ILE A 315 1.54 30.95 27.59
N ASP A 316 0.68 30.31 28.39
CA ASP A 316 -0.19 31.03 29.33
C ASP A 316 0.59 31.71 30.44
N LYS A 317 1.72 31.13 30.89
CA LYS A 317 2.64 31.79 31.83
C LYS A 317 3.31 33.02 31.20
N VAL A 318 3.87 32.89 30.00
CA VAL A 318 4.49 34.02 29.26
C VAL A 318 3.48 35.13 28.94
N LEU A 319 2.21 34.80 28.74
CA LEU A 319 1.14 35.78 28.53
C LEU A 319 0.54 36.36 29.83
N SER A 320 0.84 35.78 31.00
CA SER A 320 0.32 36.21 32.31
C SER A 320 1.35 36.95 33.16
N GLU A 321 2.65 36.66 32.99
CA GLU A 321 3.74 37.38 33.64
C GLU A 321 4.19 38.56 32.77
N GLU A 322 3.84 39.80 33.16
CA GLU A 322 4.64 40.96 32.75
C GLU A 322 6.07 40.73 33.26
N ILE A 323 7.03 40.50 32.36
CA ILE A 323 8.46 40.37 32.68
C ILE A 323 8.97 41.72 33.20
N SER A 324 8.74 41.96 34.49
CA SER A 324 9.10 43.17 35.21
C SER A 324 10.61 43.19 35.49
N ILE A 325 11.40 43.52 34.48
CA ILE A 325 12.84 43.77 34.64
C ILE A 325 13.02 45.04 35.49
N SER A 326 13.14 44.84 36.81
CA SER A 326 13.38 45.91 37.79
C SER A 326 14.79 46.52 37.61
N LEU A 327 14.94 47.44 36.66
CA LEU A 327 16.14 48.26 36.50
C LEU A 327 16.28 49.25 37.66
N ARG A 328 17.12 48.86 38.64
CA ARG A 328 17.48 49.65 39.82
C ARG A 328 18.38 50.83 39.40
N SER A 329 17.78 51.99 39.11
CA SER A 329 18.56 53.18 38.74
C SER A 329 19.33 53.76 39.94
N GLN A 330 20.67 53.78 39.84
CA GLN A 330 21.51 54.50 40.79
C GLN A 330 21.65 55.96 40.35
N HIS A 331 20.78 56.83 40.84
CA HIS A 331 21.06 58.27 40.84
C HIS A 331 21.85 58.63 42.10
N SER A 332 23.11 59.06 41.92
CA SER A 332 23.78 59.91 42.91
C SER A 332 23.57 61.37 42.53
N VAL A 333 22.96 62.12 43.43
CA VAL A 333 22.84 63.59 43.36
C VAL A 333 23.68 64.15 44.50
N LEU A 334 24.71 64.91 44.17
CA LEU A 334 25.35 65.85 45.09
C LEU A 334 25.06 67.26 44.59
N GLY A 335 24.63 68.14 45.49
CA GLY A 335 24.29 69.52 45.17
C GLY A 335 24.80 70.49 46.23
N LEU A 336 24.65 71.79 45.90
CA LEU A 336 24.96 72.97 46.73
C LEU A 336 26.48 73.19 46.94
N GLU A 337 26.99 74.42 47.09
CA GLU A 337 26.37 75.71 47.45
C GLU A 337 26.75 76.89 46.52
N ALA A 338 26.04 78.01 46.68
CA ALA A 338 26.30 79.27 45.99
C ALA A 338 26.95 80.33 46.91
N ARG A 339 27.63 81.34 46.33
CA ARG A 339 27.86 82.64 46.99
C ARG A 339 27.58 83.81 46.04
N LYS A 340 26.97 84.87 46.60
CA LYS A 340 26.59 86.11 45.93
C LYS A 340 27.71 87.16 46.02
N LEU A 341 27.78 88.06 45.04
CA LEU A 341 27.91 89.51 45.27
C LEU A 341 27.47 90.28 43.99
N ASP A 342 27.09 91.55 44.15
CA ASP A 342 26.50 92.48 43.16
C ASP A 342 26.75 93.91 43.68
N PRO A 343 26.73 95.02 42.89
CA PRO A 343 26.65 95.18 41.43
C PRO A 343 27.99 95.75 40.86
N ASN A 344 28.16 96.36 39.67
CA ASN A 344 27.22 96.86 38.65
C ASN A 344 27.86 96.98 37.23
N LEU A 345 27.04 97.37 36.24
CA LEU A 345 27.39 97.96 34.93
C LEU A 345 28.50 97.25 34.10
N PRO A 346 28.13 96.20 33.34
CA PRO A 346 27.75 96.46 31.94
C PRO A 346 26.40 95.82 31.60
N GLN A 347 25.34 96.59 31.79
CA GLN A 347 24.01 96.05 32.12
C GLN A 347 23.09 95.76 30.93
N GLN A 348 23.63 95.75 29.71
CA GLN A 348 22.83 95.59 28.48
C GLN A 348 23.11 94.26 27.73
N LEU A 349 24.37 93.79 27.69
CA LEU A 349 24.72 92.51 27.08
C LEU A 349 24.57 91.31 28.03
N LEU A 350 24.79 91.52 29.33
CA LEU A 350 24.54 90.49 30.34
C LEU A 350 23.03 90.21 30.52
N GLN A 351 22.16 91.17 30.21
CA GLN A 351 20.72 90.96 30.31
C GLN A 351 20.20 90.01 29.22
N GLU A 352 20.62 90.18 27.95
CA GLU A 352 20.27 89.21 26.89
C GLU A 352 20.77 87.79 27.20
N LEU A 353 21.99 87.65 27.72
CA LEU A 353 22.56 86.35 28.09
C LEU A 353 21.85 85.72 29.30
N ARG A 354 21.36 86.54 30.24
CA ARG A 354 20.57 86.07 31.40
C ARG A 354 19.13 85.72 31.01
N ASP A 355 18.51 86.48 30.11
CA ASP A 355 17.18 86.22 29.56
C ASP A 355 17.16 84.98 28.65
N ILE A 356 18.30 84.62 28.05
CA ILE A 356 18.50 83.35 27.32
C ILE A 356 18.76 82.18 28.29
N ALA A 357 19.61 82.35 29.31
CA ALA A 357 20.03 81.26 30.19
C ALA A 357 19.07 80.95 31.36
N PHE A 358 18.28 81.93 31.82
CA PHE A 358 17.45 81.84 33.02
C PHE A 358 15.99 82.28 32.81
N LYS A 359 15.49 82.26 31.58
CA LYS A 359 14.03 82.23 31.35
C LYS A 359 13.46 80.96 31.99
N ASP A 360 12.38 81.07 32.76
CA ASP A 360 11.64 79.90 33.29
C ASP A 360 11.28 78.89 32.18
N ASP A 361 11.10 79.43 30.98
CA ASP A 361 10.78 78.73 29.74
C ASP A 361 11.96 77.96 29.12
N LEU A 362 13.20 78.00 29.65
CA LEU A 362 14.31 77.23 29.07
C LEU A 362 14.11 75.72 29.28
N VAL A 363 13.76 75.30 30.50
CA VAL A 363 13.48 73.87 30.81
C VAL A 363 12.17 73.42 30.17
N GLU A 364 11.20 74.32 30.01
CA GLU A 364 9.92 74.00 29.37
C GLU A 364 10.02 73.93 27.83
N ASN A 365 10.81 74.81 27.19
CA ASN A 365 11.12 74.70 25.76
C ASN A 365 12.07 73.52 25.45
N LEU A 366 13.01 73.18 26.36
CA LEU A 366 13.77 71.93 26.27
C LEU A 366 12.85 70.70 26.27
N LYS A 367 11.76 70.72 27.05
CA LYS A 367 10.73 69.66 27.04
C LYS A 367 9.83 69.67 25.80
N LYS A 368 9.58 70.83 25.18
CA LYS A 368 8.76 70.98 23.96
C LYS A 368 9.51 70.63 22.66
N GLY A 369 10.80 70.32 22.75
CA GLY A 369 11.66 69.99 21.61
C GLY A 369 12.20 71.24 20.93
N PHE A 370 13.54 71.34 20.82
CA PHE A 370 14.19 72.47 20.18
C PHE A 370 13.87 72.52 18.68
N THR A 371 12.95 73.40 18.28
CA THR A 371 12.91 73.84 16.89
C THR A 371 14.22 74.60 16.60
N ARG A 372 15.06 74.04 15.72
CA ARG A 372 16.37 74.61 15.32
C ARG A 372 16.21 76.06 14.85
N LYS A 373 16.41 77.02 15.76
CA LYS A 373 16.43 78.46 15.42
C LYS A 373 17.48 79.29 16.16
N VAL A 374 18.23 78.68 17.08
CA VAL A 374 19.42 79.28 17.70
C VAL A 374 20.61 78.38 17.39
N ASN A 375 21.49 78.84 16.50
CA ASN A 375 22.76 78.17 16.22
C ASN A 375 23.80 78.67 17.24
N PHE A 376 24.06 77.89 18.29
CA PHE A 376 25.00 78.28 19.34
C PHE A 376 26.44 78.49 18.83
N ASN A 377 26.83 77.87 17.71
CA ASN A 377 28.11 78.18 17.06
C ASN A 377 28.13 79.61 16.51
N SER A 378 27.01 80.13 16.00
CA SER A 378 26.91 81.53 15.53
C SER A 378 26.97 82.54 16.68
N ILE A 379 26.52 82.16 17.88
CA ILE A 379 26.71 82.96 19.10
C ILE A 379 28.17 82.90 19.55
N LYS A 380 28.80 81.72 19.52
CA LYS A 380 30.22 81.54 19.84
C LYS A 380 31.12 82.35 18.89
N GLU A 381 30.92 82.23 17.58
CA GLU A 381 31.61 82.99 16.54
C GLU A 381 31.48 84.51 16.76
N ARG A 382 30.32 85.00 17.22
CA ARG A 382 30.12 86.42 17.55
C ARG A 382 30.86 86.86 18.81
N ILE A 383 31.05 85.99 19.79
CA ILE A 383 31.82 86.31 21.01
C ILE A 383 33.31 86.24 20.72
N ASP A 384 33.76 85.21 19.99
CA ASP A 384 35.14 85.05 19.52
C ASP A 384 35.55 86.24 18.62
N ALA A 385 34.63 86.78 17.80
CA ALA A 385 34.86 87.96 16.96
C ALA A 385 34.92 89.31 17.70
N ASN A 386 34.64 89.35 19.02
CA ASN A 386 34.75 90.54 19.88
C ASN A 386 35.63 90.24 21.12
N ALA A 387 36.51 89.23 21.04
CA ALA A 387 37.29 88.72 22.17
C ALA A 387 38.23 89.77 22.79
N ASP A 388 38.60 90.80 22.04
CA ASP A 388 39.39 91.97 22.47
C ASP A 388 38.64 92.91 23.44
N VAL A 389 37.31 92.84 23.48
CA VAL A 389 36.45 93.64 24.37
C VAL A 389 36.20 92.92 25.71
N PHE A 390 36.50 91.62 25.81
CA PHE A 390 36.26 90.81 27.00
C PHE A 390 37.53 90.56 27.81
N SER A 391 37.40 90.53 29.14
CA SER A 391 38.49 90.02 29.98
C SER A 391 38.67 88.51 29.78
N SER A 392 39.91 88.01 29.91
CA SER A 392 40.23 86.58 29.81
C SER A 392 39.32 85.70 30.68
N TRP A 393 38.97 86.19 31.87
CA TRP A 393 38.06 85.53 32.82
C TRP A 393 36.61 85.41 32.29
N GLN A 394 36.12 86.38 31.51
CA GLN A 394 34.78 86.32 30.91
C GLN A 394 34.73 85.34 29.73
N LEU A 395 35.76 85.31 28.89
CA LEU A 395 35.89 84.35 27.78
C LEU A 395 35.92 82.89 28.28
N GLU A 396 36.59 82.66 29.41
CA GLU A 396 36.63 81.35 30.07
C GLU A 396 35.23 80.92 30.56
N HIS A 397 34.47 81.82 31.20
CA HIS A 397 33.09 81.55 31.64
C HIS A 397 32.14 81.29 30.47
N VAL A 398 32.26 82.03 29.36
CA VAL A 398 31.48 81.77 28.13
C VAL A 398 31.78 80.36 27.59
N ASN A 399 33.05 79.98 27.47
CA ASN A 399 33.42 78.65 26.98
C ASN A 399 32.90 77.53 27.89
N VAL A 400 32.88 77.71 29.21
CA VAL A 400 32.27 76.76 30.14
C VAL A 400 30.77 76.62 29.89
N ILE A 401 30.04 77.72 29.71
CA ILE A 401 28.58 77.71 29.43
C ILE A 401 28.28 77.05 28.07
N VAL A 402 29.02 77.40 27.01
CA VAL A 402 28.85 76.79 25.68
C VAL A 402 29.14 75.29 25.70
N ASN A 403 30.18 74.85 26.41
CA ASN A 403 30.49 73.43 26.57
C ASN A 403 29.43 72.69 27.38
N LEU A 404 28.82 73.33 28.39
CA LEU A 404 27.70 72.76 29.14
C LEU A 404 26.46 72.61 28.25
N LEU A 405 26.09 73.64 27.48
CA LEU A 405 24.96 73.60 26.55
C LEU A 405 25.14 72.52 25.47
N ASN A 406 26.34 72.41 24.88
CA ASN A 406 26.65 71.36 23.90
C ASN A 406 26.53 69.95 24.48
N LYS A 407 26.98 69.73 25.72
CA LYS A 407 26.78 68.46 26.45
C LYS A 407 25.30 68.16 26.72
N VAL A 408 24.51 69.17 27.07
CA VAL A 408 23.07 69.03 27.28
C VAL A 408 22.38 68.60 25.97
N VAL A 409 22.67 69.26 24.84
CA VAL A 409 22.13 68.87 23.53
C VAL A 409 22.49 67.42 23.18
N THR A 410 23.75 67.00 23.37
CA THR A 410 24.13 65.59 23.09
C THR A 410 23.47 64.57 24.01
N MET A 411 23.09 64.94 25.24
CA MET A 411 22.28 64.07 26.10
C MET A 411 20.83 63.97 25.64
N PHE A 412 20.24 65.08 25.14
CA PHE A 412 18.89 65.06 24.57
C PHE A 412 18.80 64.23 23.28
N ASP A 413 19.77 64.36 22.37
CA ASP A 413 19.84 63.54 21.15
C ASP A 413 19.92 62.03 21.49
N LYS A 414 20.77 61.67 22.47
CA LYS A 414 20.85 60.29 22.98
C LYS A 414 19.53 59.82 23.60
N LEU A 415 18.88 60.66 24.40
CA LEU A 415 17.60 60.34 25.04
C LEU A 415 16.47 60.16 24.02
N GLU A 416 16.46 60.94 22.94
CA GLU A 416 15.47 60.80 21.86
C GLU A 416 15.70 59.52 21.05
N ASN A 417 16.95 59.14 20.78
CA ASN A 417 17.27 57.87 20.12
C ASN A 417 16.90 56.67 20.99
N LEU A 418 17.26 56.67 22.28
CA LEU A 418 16.86 55.61 23.23
C LEU A 418 15.32 55.49 23.36
N LYS A 419 14.58 56.60 23.28
CA LYS A 419 13.11 56.56 23.22
C LYS A 419 12.59 55.92 21.93
N LYS A 420 13.22 56.19 20.78
CA LYS A 420 12.85 55.54 19.51
C LYS A 420 13.12 54.04 19.57
N GLU A 421 14.30 53.64 20.06
CA GLU A 421 14.68 52.23 20.27
C GLU A 421 13.69 51.51 21.21
N ARG A 422 13.34 52.12 22.35
CA ARG A 422 12.29 51.60 23.25
C ARG A 422 10.96 51.40 22.53
N ASN A 423 10.46 52.43 21.84
CA ASN A 423 9.17 52.36 21.15
C ASN A 423 9.16 51.29 20.04
N THR A 424 10.30 51.06 19.36
CA THR A 424 10.43 49.96 18.39
C THR A 424 10.46 48.59 19.05
N ALA A 425 11.11 48.45 20.22
CA ALA A 425 11.12 47.21 20.98
C ALA A 425 9.72 46.85 21.51
N GLU A 426 9.01 47.81 22.12
CA GLU A 426 7.63 47.60 22.61
C GLU A 426 6.68 47.16 21.49
N LYS A 427 6.82 47.74 20.29
CA LYS A 427 6.05 47.33 19.11
C LYS A 427 6.38 45.89 18.66
N CYS A 428 7.65 45.52 18.68
CA CYS A 428 8.10 44.16 18.36
C CYS A 428 7.51 43.13 19.34
N THR A 429 7.60 43.40 20.64
CA THR A 429 7.08 42.52 21.69
C THR A 429 5.56 42.35 21.62
N GLU A 430 4.79 43.40 21.28
CA GLU A 430 3.35 43.27 21.07
C GLU A 430 3.00 42.45 19.80
N GLU A 431 3.77 42.59 18.72
CA GLU A 431 3.61 41.77 17.51
C GLU A 431 3.89 40.28 17.78
N ASP A 432 4.96 39.98 18.53
CA ASP A 432 5.32 38.61 18.96
C ASP A 432 4.27 38.01 19.91
N ASN A 433 3.78 38.78 20.90
CA ASN A 433 2.72 38.34 21.82
C ASN A 433 1.40 38.03 21.10
N GLN A 434 1.06 38.79 20.05
CA GLN A 434 -0.11 38.49 19.23
C GLN A 434 0.09 37.20 18.40
N GLU A 435 1.29 36.96 17.88
CA GLU A 435 1.56 35.71 17.15
C GLU A 435 1.58 34.49 18.08
N LEU A 436 2.08 34.64 19.32
CA LEU A 436 2.01 33.61 20.35
C LEU A 436 0.55 33.21 20.66
N LYS A 437 -0.34 34.19 20.81
CA LYS A 437 -1.79 33.96 20.97
C LYS A 437 -2.41 33.22 19.77
N ARG A 438 -2.01 33.56 18.54
CA ARG A 438 -2.48 32.84 17.32
C ARG A 438 -1.98 31.39 17.29
N LYS A 439 -0.72 31.14 17.66
CA LYS A 439 -0.14 29.78 17.72
C LYS A 439 -0.81 28.94 18.80
N ARG A 440 -1.03 29.49 20.00
CA ARG A 440 -1.80 28.85 21.10
C ARG A 440 -3.16 28.34 20.62
N GLN A 441 -3.93 29.18 19.93
CA GLN A 441 -5.26 28.80 19.44
C GLN A 441 -5.19 27.65 18.41
N LYS A 442 -4.19 27.64 17.52
CA LYS A 442 -3.97 26.54 16.58
C LYS A 442 -3.64 25.23 17.31
N ILE A 443 -2.75 25.27 18.30
CA ILE A 443 -2.39 24.09 19.11
C ILE A 443 -3.62 23.55 19.84
N LEU A 444 -4.45 24.41 20.44
CA LEU A 444 -5.66 24.01 21.14
C LEU A 444 -6.69 23.31 20.23
N VAL A 445 -6.89 23.83 19.01
CA VAL A 445 -7.75 23.20 17.99
C VAL A 445 -7.19 21.83 17.56
N SER A 446 -5.86 21.71 17.39
CA SER A 446 -5.22 20.42 17.10
C SER A 446 -5.34 19.42 18.25
N LYS A 447 -5.19 19.84 19.52
CA LYS A 447 -5.36 18.99 20.73
C LYS A 447 -6.81 18.46 20.83
N ALA A 448 -7.80 19.30 20.53
CA ALA A 448 -9.21 18.90 20.44
C ALA A 448 -9.49 17.94 19.26
N SER A 449 -8.90 18.18 18.09
CA SER A 449 -9.01 17.27 16.95
C SER A 449 -8.41 15.90 17.27
N PHE A 450 -7.21 15.85 17.86
CA PHE A 450 -6.53 14.62 18.25
C PHE A 450 -7.35 13.78 19.24
N THR A 451 -7.97 14.41 20.26
CA THR A 451 -8.81 13.71 21.24
C THR A 451 -10.09 13.12 20.61
N ASN A 452 -10.66 13.76 19.58
CA ASN A 452 -11.77 13.17 18.81
C ASN A 452 -11.30 11.92 18.04
N HIS A 453 -10.21 12.01 17.27
CA HIS A 453 -9.64 10.86 16.55
C HIS A 453 -9.27 9.70 17.50
N GLN A 454 -8.75 10.00 18.69
CA GLN A 454 -8.44 8.99 19.70
C GLN A 454 -9.70 8.32 20.30
N THR A 455 -10.84 9.02 20.29
CA THR A 455 -12.14 8.45 20.70
C THR A 455 -12.73 7.59 19.59
N GLU A 456 -12.59 7.99 18.33
CA GLU A 456 -12.97 7.19 17.16
C GLU A 456 -12.15 5.89 17.06
N LEU A 457 -10.83 5.95 17.32
CA LEU A 457 -9.97 4.77 17.40
C LEU A 457 -10.46 3.77 18.46
N LYS A 458 -10.76 4.24 19.68
CA LYS A 458 -11.32 3.37 20.74
C LYS A 458 -12.67 2.75 20.35
N SER A 459 -13.50 3.45 19.57
CA SER A 459 -14.76 2.91 19.02
C SER A 459 -14.50 1.82 17.97
N LEU A 460 -13.49 2.01 17.11
CA LEU A 460 -13.08 1.00 16.13
C LEU A 460 -12.48 -0.24 16.80
N ASP A 461 -11.67 -0.09 17.85
CA ASP A 461 -11.12 -1.22 18.61
C ASP A 461 -12.22 -2.13 19.21
N VAL A 462 -13.31 -1.52 19.71
CA VAL A 462 -14.49 -2.27 20.21
C VAL A 462 -15.19 -3.03 19.09
N GLN A 463 -15.33 -2.44 17.89
CA GLN A 463 -15.91 -3.11 16.73
C GLN A 463 -15.03 -4.26 16.22
N ILE A 464 -13.69 -4.08 16.24
CA ILE A 464 -12.73 -5.14 15.91
C ILE A 464 -12.84 -6.31 16.90
N ALA A 465 -13.05 -6.04 18.20
CA ALA A 465 -13.26 -7.09 19.20
C ALA A 465 -14.55 -7.91 18.96
N ASP A 466 -15.67 -7.24 18.65
CA ASP A 466 -16.93 -7.92 18.29
C ASP A 466 -16.80 -8.78 17.02
N LEU A 467 -16.12 -8.27 15.98
CA LEU A 467 -15.84 -9.02 14.75
C LEU A 467 -14.95 -10.25 15.01
N LYS A 468 -13.95 -10.16 15.90
CA LYS A 468 -13.13 -11.30 16.31
C LYS A 468 -13.96 -12.38 17.01
N GLY A 469 -14.83 -12.00 17.95
CA GLY A 469 -15.73 -12.96 18.62
C GLY A 469 -16.71 -13.64 17.65
N LYS A 470 -17.20 -12.93 16.63
CA LYS A 470 -18.01 -13.52 15.55
C LYS A 470 -17.22 -14.50 14.69
N LEU A 471 -15.95 -14.20 14.40
CA LEU A 471 -15.06 -15.07 13.63
C LEU A 471 -14.75 -16.38 14.39
N GLU A 472 -14.44 -16.30 15.68
CA GLU A 472 -14.21 -17.48 16.54
C GLU A 472 -15.44 -18.41 16.56
N LYS A 473 -16.65 -17.84 16.67
CA LYS A 473 -17.89 -18.61 16.59
C LYS A 473 -18.05 -19.34 15.25
N LEU A 474 -17.81 -18.64 14.13
CA LEU A 474 -17.88 -19.23 12.78
C LEU A 474 -16.82 -20.33 12.58
N GLN A 475 -15.63 -20.19 13.16
CA GLN A 475 -14.61 -21.24 13.16
C GLN A 475 -15.08 -22.48 13.95
N GLY A 476 -15.69 -22.29 15.13
CA GLY A 476 -16.27 -23.38 15.91
C GLY A 476 -17.42 -24.11 15.19
N ASP A 477 -18.28 -23.39 14.48
CA ASP A 477 -19.35 -23.99 13.69
C ASP A 477 -18.81 -24.70 12.42
N ARG A 478 -17.71 -24.21 11.82
CA ARG A 478 -16.99 -24.91 10.74
C ARG A 478 -16.45 -26.27 11.19
N VAL A 479 -15.87 -26.38 12.39
CA VAL A 479 -15.35 -27.66 12.91
C VAL A 479 -16.48 -28.69 13.03
N LYS A 480 -17.63 -28.31 13.61
CA LYS A 480 -18.81 -29.19 13.71
C LYS A 480 -19.33 -29.67 12.35
N MET A 481 -19.28 -28.81 11.32
CA MET A 481 -19.67 -29.22 9.96
C MET A 481 -18.73 -30.28 9.37
N VAL A 482 -17.41 -30.19 9.64
CA VAL A 482 -16.44 -31.21 9.21
C VAL A 482 -16.70 -32.53 9.93
N GLU A 483 -16.92 -32.51 11.25
CA GLU A 483 -17.26 -33.71 12.03
C GLU A 483 -18.54 -34.41 11.50
N MET A 484 -19.59 -33.64 11.19
CA MET A 484 -20.82 -34.18 10.57
C MET A 484 -20.56 -34.73 9.16
N GLN A 485 -19.71 -34.08 8.36
CA GLN A 485 -19.37 -34.53 7.02
C GLN A 485 -18.61 -35.86 7.03
N ASP A 486 -17.66 -36.04 7.94
CA ASP A 486 -16.94 -37.31 8.11
C ASP A 486 -17.89 -38.41 8.62
N GLN A 487 -18.80 -38.10 9.54
CA GLN A 487 -19.81 -39.06 10.00
C GLN A 487 -20.74 -39.54 8.86
N GLU A 488 -21.17 -38.65 7.96
CA GLU A 488 -21.98 -39.05 6.78
C GLU A 488 -21.15 -39.83 5.75
N LYS A 489 -19.87 -39.50 5.57
CA LYS A 489 -18.95 -40.24 4.70
C LYS A 489 -18.74 -41.68 5.17
N ASP A 490 -18.67 -41.91 6.48
CA ASP A 490 -18.61 -43.25 7.06
C ASP A 490 -19.92 -44.04 6.85
N LYS A 491 -21.09 -43.39 7.03
CA LYS A 491 -22.40 -44.01 6.73
C LYS A 491 -22.51 -44.41 5.26
N ILE A 492 -22.13 -43.52 4.33
CA ILE A 492 -22.11 -43.80 2.89
C ILE A 492 -21.16 -44.97 2.57
N THR A 493 -19.98 -45.02 3.21
CA THR A 493 -19.02 -46.11 3.03
C THR A 493 -19.58 -47.45 3.51
N SER A 494 -20.28 -47.47 4.65
CA SER A 494 -20.99 -48.65 5.15
C SER A 494 -22.11 -49.11 4.19
N PHE A 495 -22.95 -48.17 3.73
CA PHE A 495 -24.05 -48.47 2.81
C PHE A 495 -23.54 -49.01 1.46
N ASN A 496 -22.47 -48.43 0.91
CA ASN A 496 -21.83 -48.91 -0.31
C ASN A 496 -21.31 -50.35 -0.17
N LYS A 497 -20.83 -50.75 1.02
CA LYS A 497 -20.40 -52.13 1.30
C LYS A 497 -21.58 -53.11 1.29
N GLU A 498 -22.73 -52.71 1.85
CA GLU A 498 -23.97 -53.49 1.85
C GLU A 498 -24.53 -53.64 0.42
N VAL A 499 -24.67 -52.54 -0.32
CA VAL A 499 -25.12 -52.54 -1.73
C VAL A 499 -24.22 -53.44 -2.59
N LYS A 500 -22.90 -53.36 -2.41
CA LYS A 500 -21.94 -54.22 -3.12
C LYS A 500 -22.13 -55.70 -2.80
N SER A 501 -22.45 -56.05 -1.55
CA SER A 501 -22.79 -57.42 -1.16
C SER A 501 -24.07 -57.92 -1.85
N ILE A 502 -25.11 -57.10 -1.89
CA ILE A 502 -26.38 -57.41 -2.57
C ILE A 502 -26.15 -57.65 -4.07
N ILE A 503 -25.36 -56.79 -4.74
CA ILE A 503 -25.02 -56.92 -6.16
C ILE A 503 -24.31 -58.26 -6.45
N TYR A 504 -23.35 -58.69 -5.61
CA TYR A 504 -22.67 -59.97 -5.81
C TYR A 504 -23.62 -61.18 -5.66
N ARG A 505 -24.56 -61.16 -4.70
CA ARG A 505 -25.57 -62.22 -4.58
C ARG A 505 -26.47 -62.29 -5.81
N LEU A 506 -26.97 -61.14 -6.28
CA LEU A 506 -27.83 -61.07 -7.47
C LEU A 506 -27.09 -61.54 -8.74
N ALA A 507 -25.78 -61.30 -8.84
CA ALA A 507 -24.96 -61.82 -9.94
C ALA A 507 -24.86 -63.35 -9.91
N ASP A 508 -24.59 -63.94 -8.74
CA ASP A 508 -24.53 -65.40 -8.54
C ASP A 508 -25.88 -66.09 -8.79
N GLU A 509 -26.98 -65.54 -8.26
CA GLU A 509 -28.34 -66.01 -8.52
C GLU A 509 -28.69 -65.95 -10.02
N LYS A 510 -28.28 -64.89 -10.73
CA LYS A 510 -28.50 -64.76 -12.17
C LYS A 510 -27.66 -65.73 -13.01
N MET A 511 -26.47 -66.12 -12.55
CA MET A 511 -25.67 -67.17 -13.18
C MET A 511 -26.34 -68.54 -12.99
N LYS A 512 -26.83 -68.84 -11.78
CA LYS A 512 -27.58 -70.07 -11.48
C LYS A 512 -28.87 -70.16 -12.30
N LEU A 513 -29.63 -69.07 -12.41
CA LEU A 513 -30.84 -69.01 -13.22
C LEU A 513 -30.56 -69.41 -14.69
N LYS A 514 -29.54 -68.80 -15.31
CA LYS A 514 -29.13 -69.14 -16.69
C LYS A 514 -28.73 -70.61 -16.84
N SER A 515 -28.04 -71.19 -15.85
CA SER A 515 -27.69 -72.61 -15.89
C SER A 515 -28.93 -73.51 -15.86
N VAL A 516 -29.94 -73.14 -15.06
CA VAL A 516 -31.22 -73.87 -15.00
C VAL A 516 -32.01 -73.71 -16.30
N GLU A 517 -32.03 -72.50 -16.89
CA GLU A 517 -32.66 -72.23 -18.19
C GLU A 517 -32.05 -73.11 -19.31
N CYS A 518 -30.72 -73.26 -19.36
CA CYS A 518 -30.06 -74.19 -20.29
C CYS A 518 -30.49 -75.65 -20.06
N ASN A 519 -30.43 -76.13 -18.81
CA ASN A 519 -30.79 -77.51 -18.48
C ASN A 519 -32.26 -77.84 -18.82
N ILE A 520 -33.17 -76.87 -18.67
CA ILE A 520 -34.58 -77.02 -19.07
C ILE A 520 -34.69 -77.17 -20.59
N LEU A 521 -33.94 -76.38 -21.37
CA LEU A 521 -33.95 -76.44 -22.83
C LEU A 521 -33.41 -77.79 -23.35
N GLU A 522 -32.37 -78.32 -22.72
CA GLU A 522 -31.82 -79.65 -22.99
C GLU A 522 -32.86 -80.75 -22.71
N ALA A 523 -33.49 -80.73 -21.53
CA ALA A 523 -34.51 -81.70 -21.15
C ALA A 523 -35.78 -81.64 -22.04
N GLN A 524 -36.17 -80.44 -22.49
CA GLN A 524 -37.26 -80.27 -23.46
C GLN A 524 -36.90 -80.91 -24.81
N THR A 525 -35.69 -80.68 -25.31
CA THR A 525 -35.19 -81.26 -26.57
C THR A 525 -35.14 -82.79 -26.50
N GLU A 526 -34.70 -83.35 -25.36
CA GLU A 526 -34.69 -84.79 -25.11
C GLU A 526 -36.11 -85.37 -25.04
N LEU A 527 -37.06 -84.68 -24.41
CA LEU A 527 -38.46 -85.10 -24.36
C LEU A 527 -39.10 -85.12 -25.76
N GLU A 528 -38.89 -84.08 -26.58
CA GLU A 528 -39.38 -84.03 -27.96
C GLU A 528 -38.83 -85.19 -28.81
N SER A 529 -37.55 -85.54 -28.62
CA SER A 529 -36.92 -86.68 -29.26
C SER A 529 -37.59 -88.01 -28.87
N HIS A 530 -37.82 -88.22 -27.57
CA HIS A 530 -38.51 -89.40 -27.06
C HIS A 530 -39.98 -89.47 -27.52
N GLU A 531 -40.70 -88.36 -27.56
CA GLU A 531 -42.07 -88.31 -28.11
C GLU A 531 -42.10 -88.72 -29.58
N LYS A 532 -41.13 -88.25 -30.38
CA LYS A 532 -41.02 -88.60 -31.81
C LYS A 532 -40.73 -90.09 -31.99
N MET A 533 -39.85 -90.65 -31.15
CA MET A 533 -39.58 -92.09 -31.13
C MET A 533 -40.83 -92.89 -30.74
N TYR A 534 -41.55 -92.47 -29.69
CA TYR A 534 -42.79 -93.11 -29.25
C TYR A 534 -43.91 -93.04 -30.30
N LYS A 535 -44.07 -91.90 -30.99
CA LYS A 535 -44.99 -91.78 -32.14
C LYS A 535 -44.66 -92.80 -33.24
N THR A 536 -43.37 -93.03 -33.50
CA THR A 536 -42.90 -94.03 -34.48
C THR A 536 -43.25 -95.46 -34.04
N PHE A 537 -42.97 -95.82 -32.78
CA PHE A 537 -43.35 -97.13 -32.23
C PHE A 537 -44.88 -97.34 -32.20
N ARG A 538 -45.68 -96.28 -32.00
CA ARG A 538 -47.14 -96.38 -32.06
C ARG A 538 -47.65 -96.65 -33.49
N THR A 539 -46.96 -96.14 -34.51
CA THR A 539 -47.32 -96.40 -35.92
C THR A 539 -46.82 -97.76 -36.43
N SER A 540 -45.76 -98.32 -35.85
CA SER A 540 -45.25 -99.66 -36.16
C SER A 540 -44.69 -100.30 -34.88
N PRO A 541 -45.54 -100.99 -34.10
CA PRO A 541 -45.10 -101.67 -32.88
C PRO A 541 -44.00 -102.69 -33.18
N PRO A 542 -42.92 -102.76 -32.38
CA PRO A 542 -41.86 -103.75 -32.55
C PRO A 542 -42.21 -105.14 -31.99
N PHE A 543 -43.46 -105.35 -31.56
CA PHE A 543 -44.02 -106.59 -31.02
C PHE A 543 -45.51 -106.69 -31.40
#